data_AF-R9J5B4-F1
#
_entry.id   AF-R9J5B4-F1
#
_cell.length_a   1.000
_cell.length_b   1.000
_cell.length_c   1.000
_cell.angle_alpha   90.00
_cell.angle_beta   90.00
_cell.angle_gamma   90.00
#
_symmetry.space_group_name_H-M   'P 1'
#
loop_
_entity.id
_entity.type
_entity.pdbx_description
1 polymer ?
#
loop_
_entity_poly.entity_id
_entity_poly.type
_entity_poly.pdbx_seq_one_letter_code
_entity_poly.pdbx_strand_id
1 'polypeptide(L)'
;MFKNSSFELTKRAMDIMNILWDAGKPLAASDFLAYDSTLTLHTVHAYLKNLLKNNLIEVDKIVMSGKNLTRCYKPSMSRNEFQTQKFFNTLDYKQISASNLVASFFEYGNDDVRELQELNELEQLIKERKQNLKDKSE
;
A
#
# COMPACT_ATOMS: atom_id res chain seq x y z
N MET A 1 10.07 -11.08 2.85
CA MET A 1 8.92 -11.83 3.37
C MET A 1 7.85 -10.82 3.74
N PHE A 2 6.68 -10.89 3.13
CA PHE A 2 5.55 -10.04 3.48
C PHE A 2 5.20 -10.31 4.95
N LYS A 3 5.21 -9.27 5.79
CA LYS A 3 4.83 -9.43 7.20
C LYS A 3 3.36 -9.84 7.23
N ASN A 4 3.09 -11.06 7.70
CA ASN A 4 1.73 -11.55 7.97
C ASN A 4 1.11 -10.71 9.09
N SER A 5 0.52 -9.58 8.72
CA SER A 5 -0.44 -8.86 9.55
C SER A 5 -1.76 -9.01 8.82
N SER A 6 -2.61 -9.92 9.28
CA SER A 6 -3.95 -10.20 8.76
C SER A 6 -4.91 -9.04 9.08
N PHE A 7 -4.49 -7.80 8.84
CA PHE A 7 -5.30 -6.62 9.12
C PHE A 7 -6.17 -6.36 7.91
N GLU A 8 -7.38 -6.91 7.95
CA GLU A 8 -8.42 -6.55 6.99
C GLU A 8 -8.92 -5.15 7.33
N LEU A 9 -8.54 -4.18 6.51
CA LEU A 9 -9.01 -2.80 6.66
C LEU A 9 -10.51 -2.75 6.43
N THR A 10 -11.26 -2.31 7.44
CA THR A 10 -12.64 -1.84 7.22
C THR A 10 -12.65 -0.74 6.16
N LYS A 11 -13.77 -0.58 5.45
CA LYS A 11 -13.93 0.47 4.42
C LYS A 11 -13.46 1.85 4.90
N ARG A 12 -13.88 2.24 6.11
CA ARG A 12 -13.51 3.52 6.72
C ARG A 12 -12.02 3.64 7.04
N ALA A 13 -11.36 2.56 7.47
CA ALA A 13 -9.92 2.57 7.67
C ALA A 13 -9.16 2.71 6.35
N MET A 14 -9.69 2.12 5.27
CA MET A 14 -9.15 2.30 3.92
C MET A 14 -9.34 3.75 3.43
N ASP A 15 -10.48 4.39 3.72
CA ASP A 15 -10.72 5.79 3.37
C ASP A 15 -9.67 6.72 4.02
N ILE A 16 -9.32 6.48 5.29
CA ILE A 16 -8.25 7.21 5.99
C ILE A 16 -6.88 7.00 5.31
N MET A 17 -6.55 5.76 4.92
CA MET A 17 -5.31 5.47 4.19
C MET A 17 -5.27 6.15 2.82
N ASN A 18 -6.39 6.16 2.09
CA ASN A 18 -6.51 6.84 0.80
C ASN A 18 -6.21 8.33 0.95
N ILE A 19 -6.83 9.00 1.92
CA ILE A 19 -6.56 10.42 2.20
C ILE A 19 -5.07 10.65 2.48
N LEU A 20 -4.43 9.79 3.27
CA LEU A 20 -3.00 9.90 3.57
C LEU A 20 -2.10 9.73 2.34
N TRP A 21 -2.41 8.79 1.44
CA TRP A 21 -1.66 8.62 0.20
C TRP A 21 -1.87 9.80 -0.76
N ASP A 22 -3.10 10.30 -0.86
CA ASP A 22 -3.48 11.35 -1.81
C ASP A 22 -3.01 12.74 -1.36
N ALA A 23 -2.88 12.96 -0.05
CA ALA A 23 -2.44 14.25 0.48
C ALA A 23 -1.00 14.63 0.13
N GLY A 24 -0.14 13.64 -0.16
CA GLY A 24 1.28 13.86 -0.49
C GLY A 24 2.10 14.53 0.64
N LYS A 25 1.52 14.70 1.83
CA LYS A 25 2.14 15.32 3.00
C LYS A 25 1.61 14.70 4.29
N PRO A 26 2.36 14.75 5.39
CA PRO A 26 1.87 14.28 6.69
C PRO A 26 0.67 15.10 7.16
N LEU A 27 -0.35 14.43 7.71
CA LEU A 27 -1.60 15.05 8.15
C LEU A 27 -1.81 14.91 9.66
N ALA A 28 -2.24 15.98 10.32
CA ALA A 28 -2.83 15.90 11.65
C ALA A 28 -4.27 15.37 11.57
N ALA A 29 -4.80 14.85 12.67
CA ALA A 29 -6.16 14.28 12.71
C ALA A 29 -7.25 15.28 12.30
N SER A 30 -7.06 16.58 12.57
CA SER A 30 -7.98 17.65 12.15
C SER A 30 -8.04 17.83 10.64
N ASP A 31 -6.94 17.55 9.93
CA ASP A 31 -6.83 17.85 8.51
C ASP A 31 -7.77 16.95 7.68
N PHE A 32 -8.03 15.73 8.15
CA PHE A 32 -8.91 14.75 7.49
C PHE A 32 -10.34 15.26 7.29
N LEU A 33 -10.83 16.15 8.17
CA LEU A 33 -12.19 16.69 8.08
C LEU A 33 -12.37 17.59 6.84
N ALA A 34 -11.28 18.12 6.28
CA ALA A 34 -11.31 18.86 5.02
C ALA A 34 -11.38 17.95 3.79
N TYR A 35 -11.00 16.68 3.92
CA TYR A 35 -11.03 15.69 2.83
C TYR A 35 -12.33 14.89 2.81
N ASP A 36 -12.92 14.61 3.98
CA ASP A 36 -14.22 13.93 4.10
C ASP A 36 -15.02 14.54 5.27
N SER A 37 -16.06 15.30 4.93
CA SER A 37 -16.93 15.99 5.88
C SER A 37 -17.82 15.03 6.69
N THR A 38 -17.90 13.76 6.32
CA THR A 38 -18.61 12.73 7.09
C THR A 38 -17.78 12.20 8.27
N LEU A 39 -16.49 12.51 8.32
CA LEU A 39 -15.60 12.10 9.40
C LEU A 39 -15.74 13.01 10.63
N THR A 40 -15.69 12.41 11.82
CA THR A 40 -15.52 13.14 13.07
C THR A 40 -14.09 13.01 13.58
N LEU A 41 -13.62 14.00 14.35
CA LEU A 41 -12.29 13.96 14.94
C LEU A 41 -12.09 12.73 15.84
N HIS A 42 -13.13 12.28 16.55
CA HIS A 42 -13.09 11.06 17.36
C HIS A 42 -12.87 9.82 16.49
N THR A 43 -13.63 9.71 15.40
CA THR A 43 -13.51 8.61 14.43
C THR A 43 -12.12 8.56 13.82
N VAL A 44 -11.57 9.70 13.38
CA VAL A 44 -10.22 9.79 12.81
C VAL A 44 -9.17 9.33 13.82
N HIS A 45 -9.22 9.81 15.07
CA HIS A 45 -8.30 9.37 16.10
C HIS A 45 -8.36 7.86 16.36
N ALA A 46 -9.56 7.27 16.37
CA ALA A 46 -9.72 5.83 16.56
C ALA A 46 -9.05 5.03 15.44
N TYR A 47 -9.24 5.44 14.18
CA TYR A 47 -8.59 4.78 13.03
C TYR A 47 -7.08 5.01 12.99
N LEU A 48 -6.60 6.24 13.20
CA LEU A 48 -5.15 6.52 13.24
C LEU A 48 -4.45 5.71 14.33
N LYS A 49 -5.05 5.58 15.52
CA LYS A 49 -4.52 4.73 16.60
C LYS A 49 -4.40 3.27 16.16
N ASN A 50 -5.42 2.75 15.47
CA ASN A 50 -5.44 1.37 15.00
C ASN A 50 -4.41 1.14 13.88
N LEU A 51 -4.37 2.02 12.89
CA LEU A 51 -3.40 1.97 11.78
C LEU A 51 -1.95 2.05 12.27
N LEU A 52 -1.68 2.91 13.26
CA LEU A 52 -0.35 3.04 13.87
C LEU A 52 0.04 1.75 14.60
N LYS A 53 -0.89 1.12 15.35
CA LYS A 53 -0.66 -0.16 16.02
C LYS A 53 -0.29 -1.29 15.03
N ASN A 54 -0.84 -1.25 13.83
CA ASN A 54 -0.57 -2.22 12.77
C ASN A 54 0.59 -1.82 11.85
N ASN A 55 1.32 -0.75 12.17
CA ASN A 55 2.44 -0.24 11.37
C ASN A 55 2.06 0.10 9.91
N LEU A 56 0.81 0.49 9.65
CA LEU A 56 0.36 0.96 8.33
C LEU A 56 0.62 2.46 8.13
N ILE A 57 0.79 3.18 9.24
CA ILE A 57 1.17 4.59 9.27
C ILE A 57 2.24 4.78 10.33
N GLU A 58 2.92 5.92 10.27
CA GLU A 58 3.87 6.36 11.28
C GLU A 58 3.69 7.83 11.62
N VAL A 59 4.24 8.24 12.76
CA VAL A 59 4.28 9.66 13.16
C VAL A 59 5.49 10.30 12.48
N ASP A 60 5.22 11.26 11.61
CA ASP A 60 6.28 11.98 10.88
C ASP A 60 6.85 13.13 11.72
N LYS A 61 5.96 13.93 12.32
CA LYS A 61 6.33 15.12 13.09
C LYS A 61 5.27 15.49 14.11
N ILE A 62 5.64 16.39 15.02
CA ILE A 62 4.74 17.02 15.98
C ILE A 62 4.68 18.51 15.67
N VAL A 63 3.47 19.06 15.53
CA VAL A 63 3.21 20.48 15.22
C VAL A 63 2.30 21.10 16.27
N MET A 64 2.30 22.43 16.39
CA MET A 64 1.27 23.12 17.18
C MET A 64 -0.03 23.22 16.40
N SER A 65 -1.15 22.87 17.04
CA SER A 65 -2.50 23.15 16.58
C SER A 65 -3.23 23.92 17.69
N GLY A 66 -3.40 25.23 17.47
CA GLY A 66 -3.82 26.15 18.53
C GLY A 66 -2.80 26.21 19.66
N LYS A 67 -3.19 25.79 20.87
CA LYS A 67 -2.32 25.73 22.06
C LYS A 67 -1.76 24.34 22.35
N ASN A 68 -2.15 23.34 21.56
CA ASN A 68 -1.79 21.95 21.81
C ASN A 68 -0.75 21.46 20.81
N LEU A 69 0.14 20.57 21.26
CA LEU A 69 1.00 19.80 20.37
C LEU A 69 0.21 18.63 19.79
N THR A 70 0.25 18.45 18.48
CA THR A 70 -0.44 17.38 17.76
C THR A 70 0.51 16.61 16.85
N ARG A 71 0.24 15.33 16.67
CA ARG A 71 1.01 14.43 15.79
C ARG A 71 0.50 14.55 14.36
N CYS A 72 1.43 14.57 13.42
CA CYS A 72 1.14 14.38 12.00
C CYS A 72 1.56 12.97 11.59
N TYR A 73 0.73 12.34 10.76
CA TYR A 73 0.88 10.97 10.34
C TYR A 73 1.15 10.87 8.85
N LYS A 74 1.93 9.88 8.43
CA LYS A 74 2.13 9.52 7.02
C LYS A 74 2.03 8.01 6.82
N PRO A 75 1.75 7.53 5.59
CA PRO A 75 1.80 6.10 5.28
C PRO A 75 3.21 5.54 5.52
N SER A 76 3.31 4.34 6.08
CA SER A 76 4.58 3.62 6.23
C SER A 76 5.00 2.85 4.97
N MET A 77 4.07 2.68 4.03
CA MET A 77 4.27 2.02 2.74
C MET A 77 3.44 2.71 1.66
N SER A 78 3.84 2.54 0.40
CA SER A 78 3.10 3.05 -0.74
C SER A 78 1.77 2.32 -0.93
N ARG A 79 0.85 2.98 -1.65
CA ARG A 79 -0.44 2.42 -2.07
C ARG A 79 -0.25 1.12 -2.85
N ASN A 80 0.74 1.07 -3.74
CA ASN A 80 1.03 -0.11 -4.55
C ASN A 80 1.49 -1.27 -3.67
N GLU A 81 2.49 -1.06 -2.82
CA GLU A 81 2.98 -2.10 -1.90
C GLU A 81 1.87 -2.68 -1.03
N PHE A 82 0.98 -1.83 -0.50
CA PHE A 82 -0.16 -2.28 0.29
C PHE A 82 -1.12 -3.16 -0.52
N GLN A 83 -1.48 -2.74 -1.74
CA GLN A 83 -2.39 -3.51 -2.61
C GLN A 83 -1.76 -4.83 -3.05
N THR A 84 -0.47 -4.83 -3.41
CA THR A 84 0.28 -6.04 -3.73
C THR A 84 0.28 -7.02 -2.55
N GLN A 85 0.57 -6.55 -1.34
CA GLN A 85 0.54 -7.39 -0.14
C GLN A 85 -0.86 -7.94 0.13
N LYS A 86 -1.89 -7.11 0.05
CA LYS A 86 -3.28 -7.53 0.24
C LYS A 86 -3.66 -8.62 -0.76
N PHE A 87 -3.33 -8.40 -2.04
CA PHE A 87 -3.59 -9.36 -3.11
C PHE A 87 -2.93 -10.72 -2.84
N PHE A 88 -1.62 -10.74 -2.55
CA PHE A 88 -0.92 -12.00 -2.26
C PHE A 88 -1.36 -12.68 -0.96
N ASN A 89 -1.85 -11.93 0.03
CA ASN A 89 -2.41 -12.51 1.25
C ASN A 89 -3.76 -13.21 1.00
N THR A 90 -4.50 -12.80 -0.03
CA THR A 90 -5.78 -13.43 -0.41
C THR A 90 -5.61 -14.58 -1.40
N LEU A 91 -4.53 -14.59 -2.17
CA LEU A 91 -4.26 -15.65 -3.13
C LEU A 91 -3.66 -16.88 -2.45
N ASP A 92 -4.17 -18.07 -2.81
CA ASP A 92 -3.43 -19.31 -2.57
C ASP A 92 -2.32 -19.43 -3.64
N TYR A 93 -1.21 -18.73 -3.39
CA TYR A 93 -0.06 -18.67 -4.30
C TYR A 93 0.58 -20.03 -4.58
N LYS A 94 0.24 -21.09 -3.83
CA LYS A 94 0.72 -22.45 -4.10
C LYS A 94 -0.09 -23.17 -5.17
N GLN A 95 -1.33 -22.76 -5.38
CA GLN A 95 -2.24 -23.35 -6.37
C GLN A 95 -2.33 -22.52 -7.66
N ILE A 96 -1.79 -21.30 -7.67
CA ILE A 96 -1.83 -20.39 -8.81
C ILE A 96 -0.46 -20.33 -9.47
N SER A 97 -0.40 -20.62 -10.77
CA SER A 97 0.80 -20.38 -11.55
C SER A 97 1.04 -18.87 -11.72
N ALA A 98 2.22 -18.41 -11.30
CA ALA A 98 2.63 -17.02 -11.50
C ALA A 98 2.60 -16.61 -12.99
N SER A 99 2.92 -17.52 -13.92
CA SER A 99 2.86 -17.24 -15.36
C SER A 99 1.43 -16.99 -15.84
N ASN A 100 0.46 -17.75 -15.33
CA ASN A 100 -0.95 -17.60 -15.72
C ASN A 100 -1.52 -16.30 -15.14
N LEU A 101 -1.15 -15.98 -13.92
CA LEU A 101 -1.51 -14.71 -13.31
C LEU A 101 -0.94 -13.52 -14.10
N VAL A 102 0.34 -13.58 -14.48
CA VAL A 102 0.95 -12.53 -15.31
C VAL A 102 0.25 -12.43 -16.67
N ALA A 103 -0.02 -13.54 -17.33
CA ALA A 103 -0.74 -13.56 -18.61
C ALA A 103 -2.13 -12.90 -18.50
N SER A 104 -2.85 -13.11 -17.39
CA SER A 104 -4.19 -12.52 -17.18
C SER A 104 -4.21 -10.99 -17.14
N PHE A 105 -3.09 -10.33 -16.82
CA PHE A 105 -3.02 -8.87 -16.88
C PHE A 105 -3.05 -8.31 -18.31
N PHE A 106 -2.69 -9.13 -19.30
CA PHE A 106 -2.62 -8.75 -20.72
C PHE A 106 -3.86 -9.21 -21.52
N GLU A 107 -4.75 -10.00 -20.93
CA GLU A 107 -5.95 -10.52 -21.61
C GLU A 107 -6.98 -9.43 -21.99
N TYR A 108 -6.97 -8.30 -21.29
CA TYR A 108 -8.01 -7.26 -21.42
C TYR A 108 -7.60 -6.05 -22.28
N GLY A 109 -6.46 -6.10 -22.97
CA GLY A 109 -6.05 -5.10 -23.96
C GLY A 109 -5.72 -3.74 -23.34
N ASN A 110 -4.43 -3.44 -23.22
CA ASN A 110 -3.95 -2.12 -22.82
C ASN A 110 -3.43 -1.33 -24.05
N ASP A 111 -2.86 -0.16 -23.77
CA ASP A 111 -2.04 0.61 -24.71
C ASP A 111 -0.80 -0.21 -25.09
N ASP A 112 -0.67 -0.60 -26.37
CA ASP A 112 0.41 -1.45 -26.93
C ASP A 112 1.81 -0.99 -26.48
N VAL A 113 2.02 0.32 -26.33
CA VAL A 113 3.31 0.88 -25.90
C VAL A 113 3.60 0.56 -24.44
N ARG A 114 2.60 0.66 -23.56
CA ARG A 114 2.74 0.36 -22.13
C ARG A 114 2.87 -1.13 -21.90
N GLU A 115 2.09 -1.93 -22.62
CA GLU A 115 2.18 -3.38 -22.56
C GLU A 115 3.58 -3.87 -22.94
N LEU A 116 4.15 -3.33 -24.04
CA LEU A 116 5.51 -3.66 -24.43
C LEU A 116 6.54 -3.24 -23.37
N GLN A 117 6.36 -2.09 -22.70
CA GLN A 117 7.23 -1.67 -21.60
C GLN A 117 7.17 -2.64 -20.42
N GLU A 118 5.96 -3.02 -19.98
CA GLU A 118 5.77 -3.97 -18.89
C GLU A 118 6.37 -5.35 -19.20
N LEU A 119 6.20 -5.84 -20.43
CA LEU A 119 6.80 -7.10 -20.87
C LEU A 119 8.34 -7.07 -20.82
N ASN A 120 8.96 -5.97 -21.26
CA ASN A 120 10.42 -5.81 -21.19
C ASN A 120 10.94 -5.76 -19.75
N GLU A 121 10.23 -5.07 -18.85
CA GLU A 121 10.57 -5.04 -17.42
C GLU A 121 10.47 -6.44 -16.80
N LEU A 122 9.42 -7.19 -17.12
CA LEU A 122 9.24 -8.57 -16.68
C LEU A 122 10.37 -9.49 -17.18
N GLU A 123 10.78 -9.36 -18.43
CA GLU A 123 11.91 -10.13 -18.98
C GLU A 123 13.21 -9.89 -18.20
N GLN A 124 13.51 -8.63 -17.87
CA GLN A 124 14.69 -8.28 -17.07
C GLN A 124 14.62 -8.91 -15.68
N LEU A 125 13.49 -8.76 -14.98
CA LEU A 125 13.28 -9.35 -13.64
C LEU A 125 13.43 -10.88 -13.66
N ILE A 126 12.88 -11.55 -14.68
CA ILE A 126 13.00 -13.01 -14.85
C ILE A 126 14.46 -13.41 -15.08
N LYS A 127 15.19 -12.68 -15.93
CA LYS A 127 16.59 -12.96 -16.24
C LYS A 127 17.47 -12.83 -15.00
N GLU A 128 17.32 -11.74 -14.25
CA GLU A 128 18.02 -11.51 -12.98
C GLU A 128 17.71 -12.60 -11.96
N ARG A 129 16.44 -13.00 -11.83
CA ARG A 129 16.05 -14.04 -10.87
C ARG A 129 16.65 -15.40 -11.23
N LYS A 130 16.68 -15.76 -12.52
CA LYS A 130 17.30 -17.01 -12.99
C LYS A 130 18.81 -17.02 -12.72
N GLN A 131 19.50 -15.90 -12.94
CA GLN A 131 20.93 -15.80 -12.66
C GLN A 131 21.23 -16.00 -11.15
N ASN A 132 20.51 -15.26 -10.29
CA ASN A 132 20.63 -15.37 -8.84
C ASN A 132 20.37 -16.78 -8.27
N LEU A 133 19.62 -17.61 -8.99
CA LEU A 133 19.37 -19.00 -8.58
C LEU A 133 20.50 -19.94 -9.02
N LYS A 134 21.14 -19.69 -10.16
CA LYS A 134 22.33 -20.43 -10.62
C LYS A 134 23.52 -20.18 -9.71
N ASP A 135 23.76 -18.90 -9.37
CA ASP A 135 24.86 -18.49 -8.50
C ASP A 135 24.73 -19.00 -7.05
N LYS A 136 23.54 -19.46 -6.64
CA LYS A 136 23.28 -20.09 -5.32
C LYS A 136 23.40 -21.61 -5.31
N SER A 137 23.43 -22.22 -6.49
CA SER A 137 23.58 -23.68 -6.66
C SER A 137 25.03 -24.10 -6.91
N GLU A 138 25.93 -23.13 -7.08
CA GLU A 138 27.39 -23.28 -7.10
C GLU A 138 27.98 -22.97 -5.71
#